data_AF-A0AAU9IBJ6-F1
#
_entry.id   AF-A0AAU9IBJ6-F1
#
_cell.length_a   1.000
_cell.length_b   1.000
_cell.length_c   1.000
_cell.angle_alpha   90.00
_cell.angle_beta   90.00
_cell.angle_gamma   90.00
#
_symmetry.space_group_name_H-M   'P 1'
#
loop_
_entity.id
_entity.type
_entity.pdbx_description
1 polymer ?
#
loop_
_entity_poly.entity_id
_entity_poly.type
_entity_poly.pdbx_seq_one_letter_code
_entity_poly.pdbx_strand_id
1 'polypeptide(L)'
;MTDAEPAVDPALASTPPLRKPGFRIPERVTMSYQHYDVRRAEDVIGCAVPKLRLSGRWLEHCGFAVGDALRVTVGRGVLLISRVAPAVPAVRSRRR
;
A
#
# COMPACT_ATOMS: atom_id res chain seq x y z
N MET A 1 -21.61 65.28 1.37
CA MET A 1 -20.74 64.51 0.47
C MET A 1 -19.42 64.28 1.17
N THR A 2 -19.36 63.28 2.04
CA THR A 2 -18.12 62.57 2.41
C THR A 2 -18.58 61.15 2.75
N ASP A 3 -18.13 60.23 1.91
CA ASP A 3 -18.47 58.81 1.90
C ASP A 3 -17.76 58.11 3.07
N ALA A 4 -18.49 57.28 3.81
CA ALA A 4 -17.92 56.45 4.85
C ALA A 4 -17.63 55.06 4.26
N GLU A 5 -16.37 54.81 3.90
CA GLU A 5 -15.92 53.46 3.53
C GLU A 5 -15.99 52.54 4.75
N PRO A 6 -16.69 51.38 4.67
CA PRO A 6 -16.55 50.37 5.70
C PRO A 6 -15.28 49.58 5.44
N ALA A 7 -14.33 49.68 6.36
CA ALA A 7 -13.15 48.83 6.41
C ALA A 7 -13.58 47.36 6.45
N VAL A 8 -13.27 46.63 5.37
CA VAL A 8 -13.55 45.21 5.25
C VAL A 8 -12.63 44.44 6.22
N ASP A 9 -13.27 43.73 7.15
CA ASP A 9 -12.62 42.91 8.18
C ASP A 9 -11.76 41.79 7.54
N PRO A 10 -10.45 41.69 7.82
CA PRO A 10 -9.57 40.66 7.26
C PRO A 10 -9.82 39.25 7.84
N ALA A 11 -10.80 39.06 8.72
CA ALA A 11 -11.12 37.76 9.33
C ALA A 11 -11.71 36.69 8.38
N LEU A 12 -12.03 37.05 7.13
CA LEU A 12 -12.50 36.11 6.08
C LEU A 12 -11.37 35.43 5.29
N ALA A 13 -10.17 35.30 5.89
CA ALA A 13 -9.14 34.42 5.36
C ALA A 13 -9.70 32.99 5.30
N SER A 14 -10.14 32.60 4.09
CA SER A 14 -10.59 31.25 3.76
C SER A 14 -9.59 30.27 4.33
N THR A 15 -10.01 29.56 5.39
CA THR A 15 -9.26 28.45 5.91
C THR A 15 -9.16 27.47 4.75
N PRO A 16 -7.97 27.13 4.24
CA PRO A 16 -7.89 26.18 3.14
C PRO A 16 -8.57 24.90 3.62
N PRO A 17 -9.43 24.27 2.78
CA PRO A 17 -10.17 23.10 3.20
C PRO A 17 -9.16 22.09 3.74
N LEU A 18 -9.38 21.62 4.97
CA LEU A 18 -8.64 20.53 5.57
C LEU A 18 -8.51 19.44 4.52
N ARG A 19 -7.31 19.29 3.96
CA ARG A 19 -7.04 18.26 2.96
C ARG A 19 -7.42 16.96 3.63
N LYS A 20 -8.52 16.33 3.18
CA LYS A 20 -8.86 14.97 3.61
C LYS A 20 -7.56 14.17 3.51
N PRO A 21 -7.09 13.49 4.57
CA PRO A 21 -5.86 12.72 4.47
C PRO A 21 -6.14 11.54 3.54
N GLY A 22 -6.02 11.76 2.24
CA GLY A 22 -5.99 10.71 1.25
C GLY A 22 -4.68 9.98 1.44
N PHE A 23 -4.76 8.67 1.68
CA PHE A 23 -3.56 7.82 1.74
C PHE A 23 -2.76 7.99 0.45
N ARG A 24 -1.45 8.15 0.57
CA ARG A 24 -0.55 8.31 -0.58
C ARG A 24 -0.02 6.94 -0.97
N ILE A 25 -0.22 6.56 -2.24
CA ILE A 25 0.46 5.42 -2.85
C ILE A 25 1.90 5.87 -3.11
N PRO A 26 2.92 5.15 -2.60
CA PRO A 26 4.31 5.51 -2.84
C PRO A 26 4.66 5.34 -4.32
N GLU A 27 5.25 6.36 -4.93
CA GLU A 27 5.75 6.29 -6.31
C GLU A 27 7.06 5.49 -6.42
N ARG A 28 7.84 5.44 -5.33
CA ARG A 28 9.12 4.74 -5.24
C ARG A 28 9.25 4.03 -3.90
N VAL A 29 9.79 2.82 -3.95
CA VAL A 29 10.14 2.01 -2.77
C VAL A 29 11.56 1.48 -2.93
N THR A 30 12.27 1.33 -1.82
CA THR A 30 13.66 0.86 -1.80
C THR A 30 13.70 -0.59 -1.33
N MET A 31 14.52 -1.41 -1.99
CA MET A 31 14.84 -2.76 -1.54
C MET A 31 15.76 -2.68 -0.31
N SER A 32 15.38 -3.31 0.79
CA SER A 32 16.25 -3.51 1.95
C SER A 32 16.86 -4.91 1.92
N TYR A 33 17.62 -5.26 2.96
CA TYR A 33 18.06 -6.63 3.20
C TYR A 33 17.43 -7.21 4.46
N GLN A 34 17.37 -8.53 4.54
CA GLN A 34 17.11 -9.28 5.77
C GLN A 34 18.16 -10.38 5.89
N HIS A 35 18.65 -10.59 7.11
CA HIS A 35 19.58 -11.67 7.40
C HIS A 35 18.80 -12.86 7.99
N TYR A 36 19.16 -14.07 7.58
CA TYR A 36 18.76 -15.28 8.27
C TYR A 36 19.96 -16.21 8.41
N ASP A 37 19.88 -17.05 9.42
CA ASP A 37 20.90 -18.04 9.73
C ASP A 37 20.77 -19.23 8.79
N VAL A 38 21.87 -19.56 8.11
CA VAL A 38 21.99 -20.76 7.29
C VAL A 38 22.94 -21.72 7.98
N ARG A 39 22.42 -22.89 8.35
CA ARG A 39 23.25 -23.99 8.84
C ARG A 39 23.99 -24.65 7.68
N ARG A 40 25.32 -24.70 7.75
CA ARG A 40 26.19 -25.46 6.85
C ARG A 40 27.11 -26.32 7.71
N ALA A 41 26.84 -27.63 7.76
CA ALA A 41 27.51 -28.56 8.67
C ALA A 41 27.44 -28.05 10.13
N GLU A 42 28.57 -27.95 10.83
CA GLU A 42 28.66 -27.43 12.19
C GLU A 42 28.56 -25.89 12.29
N ASP A 43 28.66 -25.17 11.17
CA ASP A 43 28.67 -23.70 11.14
C ASP A 43 27.28 -23.08 10.91
N VAL A 44 27.05 -21.92 11.55
CA VAL A 44 25.90 -21.04 11.30
C VAL A 44 26.40 -19.76 10.64
N ILE A 45 25.98 -19.52 9.40
CA ILE A 45 26.39 -18.35 8.62
C ILE A 45 25.18 -17.45 8.38
N GLY A 46 25.31 -16.17 8.75
CA GLY A 46 24.31 -15.15 8.45
C GLY A 46 24.29 -14.81 6.95
N CYS A 47 23.17 -15.08 6.28
CA CYS A 47 22.99 -14.81 4.86
C CYS A 47 22.06 -13.62 4.64
N ALA A 48 22.54 -12.58 3.95
CA ALA A 48 21.74 -11.43 3.55
C ALA A 48 20.91 -11.76 2.31
N VAL A 49 19.61 -11.47 2.35
CA VAL A 49 18.72 -11.59 1.18
C VAL A 49 17.95 -10.30 0.91
N PRO A 50 17.66 -9.99 -0.36
CA PRO A 50 16.83 -8.85 -0.72
C PRO A 50 15.43 -8.94 -0.11
N LYS A 51 14.92 -7.81 0.38
CA LYS A 51 13.60 -7.67 0.99
C LYS A 51 12.90 -6.43 0.47
N LEU A 52 11.70 -6.62 -0.07
CA LEU A 52 10.79 -5.54 -0.42
C LEU A 52 9.74 -5.37 0.67
N ARG A 53 9.60 -4.15 1.21
CA ARG A 53 8.58 -3.83 2.23
C ARG A 53 7.53 -2.89 1.66
N LEU A 54 6.30 -3.37 1.53
CA LEU A 54 5.12 -2.57 1.23
C LEU A 54 4.32 -2.39 2.53
N SER A 55 4.08 -1.17 2.95
CA SER A 55 3.33 -0.89 4.19
C SER A 55 2.49 0.36 4.09
N GLY A 56 1.37 0.37 4.80
CA GLY A 56 0.49 1.52 4.95
C GLY A 56 -0.92 1.25 4.46
N ARG A 57 -1.88 2.07 4.92
CA ARG A 57 -3.31 1.96 4.61
C ARG A 57 -3.66 2.11 3.12
N TRP A 58 -2.73 2.59 2.30
CA TRP A 58 -2.91 2.63 0.85
C TRP A 58 -3.08 1.21 0.25
N LEU A 59 -2.51 0.17 0.86
CA LEU A 59 -2.69 -1.22 0.42
C LEU A 59 -4.15 -1.66 0.57
N GLU A 60 -4.76 -1.35 1.71
CA GLU A 60 -6.19 -1.60 1.98
C GLU A 60 -7.07 -0.84 0.99
N HIS A 61 -6.71 0.40 0.68
CA HIS A 61 -7.41 1.20 -0.31
C HIS A 61 -7.30 0.63 -1.74
N CYS A 62 -6.17 0.00 -2.07
CA CYS A 62 -6.01 -0.79 -3.30
C CYS A 62 -6.70 -2.16 -3.24
N GLY A 63 -7.41 -2.45 -2.16
CA GLY A 63 -8.22 -3.65 -1.97
C GLY A 63 -7.48 -4.84 -1.37
N PHE A 64 -6.23 -4.72 -0.94
CA PHE A 64 -5.51 -5.80 -0.26
C PHE A 64 -5.90 -5.89 1.22
N ALA A 65 -5.92 -7.10 1.77
CA ALA A 65 -6.16 -7.34 3.19
C ALA A 65 -5.15 -8.33 3.77
N VAL A 66 -4.94 -8.25 5.09
CA VAL A 66 -4.17 -9.27 5.81
C VAL A 66 -4.88 -10.62 5.66
N GLY A 67 -4.12 -11.64 5.27
CA GLY A 67 -4.65 -12.99 5.01
C GLY A 67 -5.11 -13.21 3.57
N ASP A 68 -5.10 -12.19 2.69
CA ASP A 68 -5.34 -12.41 1.25
C ASP A 68 -4.29 -13.36 0.66
N ALA A 69 -4.74 -14.30 -0.15
CA ALA A 69 -3.87 -15.04 -1.04
C ALA A 69 -3.40 -14.12 -2.18
N LEU A 70 -2.08 -14.00 -2.36
CA LEU A 70 -1.48 -13.13 -3.38
C LEU A 70 -0.78 -13.95 -4.46
N ARG A 71 -0.86 -13.47 -5.71
CA ARG A 71 -0.08 -13.96 -6.84
C ARG A 71 1.05 -12.99 -7.12
N VAL A 72 2.25 -13.53 -7.28
CA VAL A 72 3.44 -12.78 -7.69
C VAL A 72 3.87 -13.26 -9.06
N THR A 73 4.02 -12.34 -10.01
CA THR A 73 4.52 -12.62 -11.37
C THR A 73 5.75 -11.76 -11.62
N VAL A 74 6.81 -12.37 -12.17
CA VAL A 74 8.09 -11.71 -12.43
C VAL A 74 8.41 -11.79 -13.91
N GLY A 75 8.80 -10.66 -14.52
CA GLY A 75 9.30 -10.64 -15.89
C GLY A 75 9.69 -9.25 -16.34
N ARG A 76 10.67 -9.15 -17.25
CA ARG A 76 11.12 -7.88 -17.86
C ARG A 76 11.41 -6.76 -16.86
N GLY A 77 11.99 -7.09 -15.70
CA GLY A 77 12.27 -6.11 -14.65
C GLY A 77 11.06 -5.62 -13.86
N VAL A 78 9.88 -6.24 -14.05
CA VAL A 78 8.64 -5.91 -13.35
C VAL A 78 8.28 -7.04 -12.37
N LEU A 79 7.91 -6.62 -11.15
CA LEU A 79 7.29 -7.47 -10.14
C LEU A 79 5.81 -7.07 -10.03
N LEU A 80 4.92 -7.91 -10.55
CA LEU A 80 3.47 -7.71 -10.42
C LEU A 80 2.96 -8.51 -9.23
N ILE A 81 2.30 -7.82 -8.30
CA ILE A 81 1.64 -8.43 -7.15
C ILE A 81 0.14 -8.17 -7.29
N SER A 82 -0.64 -9.24 -7.35
CA SER A 82 -2.10 -9.17 -7.45
C SER A 82 -2.75 -10.04 -6.40
N ARG A 83 -3.99 -9.73 -6.04
CA ARG A 83 -4.83 -10.62 -5.23
C ARG A 83 -5.25 -11.83 -6.06
N VAL A 84 -5.40 -12.97 -5.41
CA VAL A 84 -6.06 -14.15 -5.98
C VAL A 84 -7.54 -14.06 -5.62
N ALA A 85 -8.42 -14.12 -6.63
CA ALA A 85 -9.85 -14.20 -6.37
C ALA A 85 -10.15 -15.48 -5.56
N PRO A 86 -11.01 -15.41 -4.53
CA PRO A 86 -11.42 -16.62 -3.82
C PRO A 86 -12.10 -17.56 -4.81
N ALA A 87 -11.67 -18.81 -4.84
CA ALA A 87 -12.30 -19.83 -5.67
C ALA A 87 -13.74 -20.00 -5.19
N VAL A 88 -14.72 -19.57 -5.99
CA VAL A 88 -16.13 -19.88 -5.73
C VAL A 88 -16.26 -21.40 -5.91
N PRO A 89 -16.61 -22.17 -4.86
CA PRO A 89 -16.79 -23.60 -5.03
C PRO A 89 -17.93 -23.82 -6.03
N ALA A 90 -17.65 -24.55 -7.10
CA ALA A 90 -18.66 -24.88 -8.09
C ALA A 90 -19.81 -25.62 -7.38
N VAL A 91 -20.99 -25.00 -7.34
CA VAL A 91 -22.21 -25.67 -6.85
C VAL A 91 -22.44 -26.88 -7.74
N ARG A 92 -22.11 -28.07 -7.23
CA ARG A 92 -22.52 -29.33 -7.87
C ARG A 92 -24.04 -29.37 -7.83
N SER A 93 -24.67 -29.03 -8.94
CA SER A 93 -26.06 -29.36 -9.20
C SER A 93 -26.21 -30.89 -9.05
N ARG A 94 -26.78 -31.32 -7.93
CA ARG A 94 -27.30 -32.69 -7.82
C ARG A 94 -28.44 -32.79 -8.82
N ARG A 95 -28.19 -33.45 -9.95
CA ARG A 95 -29.28 -33.93 -10.83
C ARG A 95 -30.14 -34.88 -9.99
N ARG A 96 -31.43 -34.54 -9.89
CA ARG A 96 -32.49 -35.36 -9.28
C ARG A 96 -32.79 -36.55 -10.16
#